data_AF-A0A4Q9LWS5-F1
#
_entry.id   AF-A0A4Q9LWS5-F1
#
_cell.length_a   1.000
_cell.length_b   1.000
_cell.length_c   1.000
_cell.angle_alpha   90.00
_cell.angle_beta   90.00
_cell.angle_gamma   90.00
#
_symmetry.space_group_name_H-M   'P 1'
#
loop_
_entity.id
_entity.type
_entity.pdbx_description
1 polymer ?
#
loop_
_entity_poly.entity_id
_entity_poly.type
_entity_poly.pdbx_seq_one_letter_code
_entity_poly.pdbx_strand_id
1 'polypeptide(L)'
;MMDQWTINEEFPYISVEVVDENHLKLTQERFYLNNANIKEKNQTLMLVALKNKKDILGMSDFKNYPKVNYGAYGFYRVLCNEDLLYKINGMLEEKLLEPRDRLNIINDFFSLTLANNLQFNDFLSFVRYFQDEENYEILSSILEGLNEFQSIFLKK
;
A
#
# COMPACT_ATOMS: atom_id res chain seq x y z
N MET A 1 4.09 23.35 -2.49
CA MET A 1 4.05 21.89 -2.74
C MET A 1 5.02 21.17 -1.81
N MET A 2 6.33 21.48 -1.86
CA MET A 2 7.31 20.95 -0.90
C MET A 2 7.03 21.32 0.56
N ASP A 3 6.50 22.51 0.83
CA ASP A 3 6.19 22.94 2.21
C ASP A 3 5.23 21.99 2.93
N GLN A 4 4.34 21.31 2.20
CA GLN A 4 3.44 20.32 2.80
C GLN A 4 4.16 19.02 3.20
N TRP A 5 5.27 18.68 2.54
CA TRP A 5 6.08 17.50 2.82
C TRP A 5 7.12 17.74 3.92
N THR A 6 7.52 18.99 4.15
CA THR A 6 8.56 19.35 5.13
C THR A 6 8.00 19.83 6.46
N ILE A 7 6.75 20.34 6.48
CA ILE A 7 6.11 20.86 7.71
C ILE A 7 5.34 19.77 8.46
N ASN A 8 4.78 18.79 7.75
CA ASN A 8 3.98 17.73 8.37
C ASN A 8 4.86 16.52 8.70
N GLU A 9 4.74 16.02 9.93
CA GLU A 9 5.55 14.89 10.43
C GLU A 9 5.14 13.52 9.83
N GLU A 10 4.00 13.44 9.15
CA GLU A 10 3.40 12.18 8.69
C GLU A 10 3.07 12.20 7.19
N PHE A 11 3.01 11.03 6.56
CA PHE A 11 2.75 10.83 5.13
C PHE A 11 1.36 10.22 4.86
N PRO A 12 0.81 10.33 3.63
CA PRO A 12 -0.50 9.79 3.31
C PRO A 12 -0.47 8.32 2.86
N TYR A 13 -1.63 7.69 2.87
CA TYR A 13 -1.91 6.52 2.04
C TYR A 13 -2.97 6.85 0.98
N ILE A 14 -2.91 6.17 -0.16
CA ILE A 14 -3.83 6.32 -1.28
C ILE A 14 -4.63 5.04 -1.41
N SER A 15 -5.95 5.13 -1.24
CA SER A 15 -6.89 4.07 -1.61
C SER A 15 -7.19 4.14 -3.10
N VAL A 16 -7.08 3.00 -3.77
CA VAL A 16 -7.28 2.85 -5.21
C VAL A 16 -8.45 1.89 -5.44
N GLU A 17 -9.52 2.42 -6.03
CA GLU A 17 -10.72 1.66 -6.36
C GLU A 17 -10.97 1.68 -7.87
N VAL A 18 -11.25 0.52 -8.46
CA VAL A 18 -11.72 0.44 -9.85
C VAL A 18 -13.19 0.83 -9.89
N VAL A 19 -13.54 1.88 -10.63
CA VAL A 19 -14.94 2.31 -10.80
C VAL A 19 -15.55 1.65 -12.04
N ASP A 20 -14.80 1.62 -13.14
CA ASP A 20 -15.17 0.94 -14.38
C ASP A 20 -13.91 0.50 -15.15
N GLU A 21 -14.08 -0.05 -16.37
CA GLU A 21 -12.97 -0.52 -17.21
C GLU A 21 -11.96 0.58 -17.62
N ASN A 22 -12.28 1.85 -17.41
CA ASN A 22 -11.51 2.99 -17.87
C ASN A 22 -11.21 4.04 -16.78
N HIS A 23 -11.69 3.85 -15.55
CA HIS A 23 -11.56 4.84 -14.49
C HIS A 23 -11.16 4.23 -13.15
N LEU A 24 -10.08 4.76 -12.59
CA LEU A 24 -9.67 4.52 -11.20
C LEU A 24 -10.06 5.72 -10.35
N LYS A 25 -10.64 5.44 -9.18
CA LYS A 25 -10.90 6.44 -8.15
C LYS A 25 -9.78 6.35 -7.11
N LEU A 26 -9.06 7.46 -6.98
CA LEU A 26 -8.00 7.62 -6.00
C LEU A 26 -8.50 8.47 -4.84
N THR A 27 -8.45 7.92 -3.63
CA THR A 27 -8.80 8.66 -2.41
C THR A 27 -7.59 8.73 -1.51
N GLN A 28 -7.17 9.94 -1.17
CA GLN A 28 -6.04 10.15 -0.29
C GLN A 28 -6.50 10.34 1.17
N GLU A 29 -5.89 9.62 2.09
CA GLU A 29 -6.09 9.77 3.53
C GLU A 29 -4.73 9.86 4.26
N ARG A 30 -4.75 10.35 5.50
CA ARG A 30 -3.55 10.39 6.34
C ARG A 30 -3.27 9.00 6.92
N PHE A 31 -2.02 8.55 6.86
CA PHE A 31 -1.63 7.24 7.37
C PHE A 31 -1.25 7.33 8.85
N TYR A 32 -1.89 6.50 9.68
CA TYR A 32 -1.57 6.37 11.10
C TYR A 32 -1.36 4.91 11.44
N LEU A 33 -0.27 4.59 12.15
CA LEU A 33 0.00 3.22 12.57
C LEU A 33 -0.99 2.71 13.63
N ASN A 34 -1.65 3.61 14.38
CA ASN A 34 -2.66 3.27 15.37
C ASN A 34 -3.97 4.03 15.10
N ASN A 35 -4.82 3.47 14.24
CA ASN A 35 -6.10 4.07 13.87
C ASN A 35 -7.23 3.84 14.90
N ALA A 36 -7.00 3.10 15.99
CA ALA A 36 -8.06 2.69 16.91
C ALA A 36 -8.75 3.85 17.67
N ASN A 37 -8.13 5.03 17.72
CA ASN A 37 -8.58 6.15 18.57
C ASN A 37 -8.80 7.49 17.85
N ILE A 38 -8.81 7.53 16.51
CA ILE A 38 -8.82 8.81 15.78
C ILE A 38 -10.25 9.25 15.47
N LYS A 39 -10.76 10.21 16.25
CA LYS A 39 -12.11 10.81 16.09
C LYS A 39 -12.16 11.92 15.02
N GLU A 40 -11.03 12.44 14.57
CA GLU A 40 -10.96 13.52 13.57
C GLU A 40 -10.14 13.10 12.35
N LYS A 41 -10.83 12.67 11.29
CA LYS A 41 -10.23 12.46 9.95
C LYS A 41 -9.96 13.76 9.17
N ASN A 42 -10.24 14.93 9.77
CA ASN A 42 -10.23 16.22 9.09
C ASN A 42 -8.97 17.04 9.41
N GLN A 43 -7.82 16.59 8.93
CA GLN A 43 -6.65 17.47 8.80
C GLN A 43 -6.16 17.49 7.35
N THR A 44 -5.57 18.62 6.97
CA THR A 44 -5.14 18.96 5.62
C THR A 44 -4.29 17.84 5.03
N LEU A 45 -4.78 17.25 3.94
CA LEU A 45 -4.13 16.16 3.23
C LEU A 45 -2.97 16.72 2.41
N MET A 46 -1.80 16.12 2.57
CA MET A 46 -0.59 16.42 1.82
C MET A 46 -0.78 16.01 0.37
N LEU A 47 -0.91 16.96 -0.57
CA LEU A 47 -1.17 16.61 -1.97
C LEU A 47 0.04 15.83 -2.53
N VAL A 48 -0.08 14.50 -2.61
CA VAL A 48 0.47 13.77 -3.76
C VAL A 48 -0.17 14.41 -4.98
N ALA A 49 0.51 14.49 -6.13
CA ALA A 49 0.10 15.25 -7.32
C ALA A 49 -1.21 14.77 -8.01
N LEU A 50 -2.24 14.49 -7.22
CA LEU A 50 -3.65 14.38 -7.54
C LEU A 50 -4.19 15.80 -7.54
N LYS A 51 -4.95 16.17 -8.58
CA LYS A 51 -5.47 17.55 -8.69
C LYS A 51 -6.50 17.85 -7.59
N ASN A 52 -7.11 16.82 -6.98
CA ASN A 52 -8.11 16.92 -5.91
C ASN A 52 -8.03 15.73 -4.92
N LYS A 53 -8.66 15.84 -3.73
CA LYS A 53 -8.77 14.76 -2.71
C LYS A 53 -9.36 13.44 -3.25
N LYS A 54 -10.14 13.54 -4.32
CA LYS A 54 -10.64 12.45 -5.14
C LYS A 54 -10.32 12.81 -6.57
N ASP A 55 -9.49 12.01 -7.22
CA ASP A 55 -9.19 12.16 -8.64
C ASP A 55 -9.64 10.91 -9.39
N ILE A 56 -10.13 11.10 -10.60
CA ILE A 56 -10.52 10.02 -11.50
C ILE A 56 -9.47 9.99 -12.60
N LEU A 57 -8.61 8.97 -12.58
CA LEU A 57 -7.55 8.80 -13.58
C LEU A 57 -8.01 7.82 -14.67
N GLY A 58 -7.74 8.17 -15.93
CA GLY A 58 -7.99 7.30 -17.07
C GLY A 58 -7.11 6.05 -17.02
N MET A 59 -7.72 4.88 -17.18
CA MET A 59 -7.11 3.56 -16.94
C MET A 59 -6.25 3.05 -18.11
N SER A 60 -6.07 3.84 -19.17
CA SER A 60 -5.30 3.43 -20.36
C SER A 60 -3.86 3.01 -20.03
N ASP A 61 -3.26 3.60 -18.99
CA ASP A 61 -1.91 3.26 -18.52
C ASP A 61 -1.90 2.11 -17.49
N PHE A 62 -3.02 1.89 -16.78
CA PHE A 62 -3.16 0.89 -15.72
C PHE A 62 -3.62 -0.49 -16.19
N LYS A 63 -4.05 -0.62 -17.45
CA LYS A 63 -4.48 -1.90 -18.02
C LYS A 63 -3.35 -2.92 -18.07
N ASN A 64 -2.12 -2.44 -18.28
CA ASN A 64 -0.90 -3.28 -18.32
C ASN A 64 -0.12 -3.24 -16.98
N TYR A 65 -0.27 -2.17 -16.19
CA TYR A 65 0.46 -1.98 -14.93
C TYR A 65 -0.51 -1.58 -13.81
N PRO A 66 -1.19 -2.53 -13.14
CA PRO A 66 -2.17 -2.26 -12.08
C PRO A 66 -1.56 -1.68 -10.80
N LYS A 67 -0.23 -1.63 -10.69
CA LYS A 67 0.49 -1.09 -9.52
C LYS A 67 0.52 0.44 -9.54
N VAL A 68 -0.04 1.06 -8.49
CA VAL A 68 0.19 2.47 -8.17
C VAL A 68 1.53 2.62 -7.43
N ASN A 69 2.15 3.81 -7.51
CA ASN A 69 3.50 4.07 -7.00
C ASN A 69 4.58 3.17 -7.63
N TYR A 70 4.57 3.04 -8.96
CA TYR A 70 5.58 2.27 -9.69
C TYR A 70 7.00 2.81 -9.44
N GLY A 71 7.97 1.92 -9.23
CA GLY A 71 9.33 2.25 -8.84
C GLY A 71 9.48 2.75 -7.39
N ALA A 72 8.40 2.81 -6.61
CA ALA A 72 8.36 3.32 -5.24
C ALA A 72 8.96 4.73 -5.09
N TYR A 73 8.77 5.60 -6.09
CA TYR A 73 9.28 6.98 -6.08
C TYR A 73 8.47 7.91 -5.19
N GLY A 74 7.20 7.59 -4.96
CA GLY A 74 6.29 8.37 -4.14
C GLY A 74 6.45 8.04 -2.66
N PHE A 75 6.49 9.07 -1.82
CA PHE A 75 6.49 8.92 -0.36
C PHE A 75 5.07 8.78 0.19
N TYR A 76 4.39 7.70 -0.19
CA TYR A 76 3.04 7.37 0.27
C TYR A 76 2.80 5.87 0.16
N ARG A 77 1.85 5.36 0.93
CA ARG A 77 1.42 3.95 0.87
C ARG A 77 0.25 3.77 -0.08
N VAL A 78 0.11 2.58 -0.64
CA VAL A 78 -1.01 2.25 -1.54
C VAL A 78 -1.88 1.16 -0.91
N LEU A 79 -3.18 1.45 -0.79
CA LEU A 79 -4.22 0.49 -0.44
C LEU A 79 -5.02 0.17 -1.71
N CYS A 80 -4.95 -1.07 -2.18
CA CYS A 80 -5.68 -1.51 -3.37
C CYS A 80 -7.00 -2.18 -2.98
N ASN A 81 -8.05 -1.96 -3.76
CA ASN A 81 -9.26 -2.77 -3.69
C ASN A 81 -8.99 -4.22 -4.17
N GLU A 82 -9.95 -5.12 -3.94
CA GLU A 82 -9.83 -6.55 -4.24
C GLU A 82 -9.48 -6.82 -5.72
N ASP A 83 -10.10 -6.09 -6.66
CA ASP A 83 -9.87 -6.29 -8.10
C ASP A 83 -8.42 -5.99 -8.51
N LEU A 84 -7.85 -4.88 -8.00
CA LEU A 84 -6.46 -4.53 -8.28
C LEU A 84 -5.50 -5.45 -7.55
N LEU A 85 -5.82 -5.83 -6.32
CA LEU A 85 -5.02 -6.76 -5.54
C LEU A 85 -4.93 -8.11 -6.25
N TYR A 86 -6.03 -8.62 -6.82
CA TYR A 86 -6.02 -9.85 -7.61
C TYR A 86 -5.02 -9.79 -8.78
N LYS A 87 -4.98 -8.66 -9.51
CA LYS A 87 -4.02 -8.48 -10.61
C LYS A 87 -2.58 -8.39 -10.10
N ILE A 88 -2.36 -7.67 -9.00
CA ILE A 88 -1.03 -7.55 -8.37
C ILE A 88 -0.53 -8.93 -7.93
N ASN A 89 -1.40 -9.76 -7.36
CA ASN A 89 -1.06 -11.12 -6.94
C ASN A 89 -0.56 -11.96 -8.12
N GLY A 90 -1.28 -11.95 -9.25
CA GLY A 90 -0.82 -12.66 -10.46
C GLY A 90 0.53 -12.16 -10.96
N MET A 91 0.78 -10.86 -10.93
CA MET A 91 2.09 -10.29 -11.31
C MET A 91 3.23 -10.68 -10.34
N LEU A 92 2.92 -10.87 -9.06
CA LEU A 92 3.89 -11.35 -8.07
C LEU A 92 4.27 -12.81 -8.33
N GLU A 93 3.28 -13.68 -8.56
CA GLU A 93 3.50 -15.10 -8.89
C GLU A 93 4.31 -15.26 -10.18
N GLU A 94 3.97 -14.49 -11.22
CA GLU A 94 4.67 -14.50 -12.50
C GLU A 94 6.01 -13.72 -12.48
N LYS A 95 6.42 -13.17 -11.32
CA LYS A 95 7.64 -12.35 -11.13
C LYS A 95 7.76 -11.19 -12.15
N LEU A 96 6.63 -10.59 -12.54
CA LEU A 96 6.57 -9.50 -13.53
C LEU A 96 6.91 -8.12 -12.95
N LEU A 97 7.00 -8.01 -11.63
CA LEU A 97 7.34 -6.76 -10.92
C LEU A 97 8.82 -6.72 -10.58
N GLU A 98 9.44 -5.56 -10.71
CA GLU A 98 10.81 -5.34 -10.26
C GLU A 98 10.95 -5.56 -8.74
N PRO A 99 12.11 -6.01 -8.23
CA PRO A 99 12.29 -6.28 -6.80
C PRO A 99 11.92 -5.10 -5.89
N ARG A 100 12.23 -3.87 -6.32
CA ARG A 100 11.86 -2.65 -5.57
C ARG A 100 10.34 -2.51 -5.41
N ASP A 101 9.58 -2.83 -6.45
CA ASP A 101 8.13 -2.74 -6.44
C ASP A 101 7.52 -3.79 -5.53
N ARG A 102 8.04 -5.01 -5.58
CA ARG A 102 7.65 -6.12 -4.70
C ARG A 102 7.93 -5.79 -3.23
N LEU A 103 9.11 -5.24 -2.93
CA LEU A 103 9.49 -4.77 -1.59
C LEU A 103 8.55 -3.67 -1.09
N ASN A 104 8.23 -2.68 -1.93
CA ASN A 104 7.30 -1.62 -1.58
C ASN A 104 5.89 -2.17 -1.27
N ILE A 105 5.39 -3.11 -2.07
CA ILE A 105 4.08 -3.71 -1.86
C ILE A 105 4.02 -4.45 -0.52
N ILE A 106 4.98 -5.32 -0.21
CA ILE A 106 4.94 -6.07 1.06
C ILE A 106 5.04 -5.16 2.28
N ASN A 107 5.89 -4.11 2.21
CA ASN A 107 6.01 -3.11 3.27
C ASN A 107 4.71 -2.33 3.48
N ASP A 108 4.00 -1.98 2.40
CA ASP A 108 2.70 -1.32 2.47
C ASP A 108 1.65 -2.24 3.07
N PHE A 109 1.58 -3.50 2.63
CA PHE A 109 0.63 -4.49 3.14
C PHE A 109 0.82 -4.73 4.65
N PHE A 110 2.07 -4.89 5.09
CA PHE A 110 2.43 -5.00 6.50
C PHE A 110 1.97 -3.79 7.31
N SER A 111 2.30 -2.59 6.84
CA SER A 111 2.02 -1.35 7.56
C SER A 111 0.53 -1.03 7.61
N LEU A 112 -0.21 -1.31 6.53
CA LEU A 112 -1.67 -1.18 6.48
C LEU A 112 -2.36 -2.19 7.38
N THR A 113 -1.79 -3.38 7.56
CA THR A 113 -2.28 -4.38 8.52
C THR A 113 -2.08 -3.90 9.96
N LEU A 114 -0.89 -3.38 10.31
CA LEU A 114 -0.64 -2.78 11.62
C LEU A 114 -1.55 -1.57 11.89
N ALA A 115 -1.80 -0.76 10.87
CA ALA A 115 -2.72 0.38 10.91
C ALA A 115 -4.20 0.00 10.97
N ASN A 116 -4.54 -1.30 11.03
CA ASN A 116 -5.90 -1.82 11.04
C ASN A 116 -6.73 -1.41 9.79
N ASN A 117 -6.05 -1.16 8.66
CA ASN A 117 -6.66 -0.95 7.36
C ASN A 117 -6.86 -2.27 6.58
N LEU A 118 -6.10 -3.31 6.92
CA LEU A 118 -6.22 -4.68 6.41
C LEU A 118 -6.32 -5.66 7.58
N GLN A 119 -6.94 -6.83 7.37
CA GLN A 119 -6.97 -7.87 8.40
C GLN A 119 -5.65 -8.64 8.42
N PHE A 120 -5.24 -9.12 9.59
CA PHE A 120 -4.04 -9.95 9.72
C PHE A 120 -4.10 -11.22 8.85
N ASN A 121 -5.28 -11.82 8.69
CA ASN A 121 -5.46 -12.97 7.81
C ASN A 121 -5.21 -12.64 6.33
N ASP A 122 -5.52 -11.41 5.91
CA ASP A 122 -5.25 -10.92 4.55
C ASP A 122 -3.74 -10.84 4.34
N PHE A 123 -3.00 -10.32 5.33
CA PHE A 123 -1.53 -10.28 5.29
C PHE A 123 -0.91 -11.68 5.17
N LEU A 124 -1.32 -12.63 6.00
CA LEU A 124 -0.79 -14.01 5.93
C LEU A 124 -1.11 -14.68 4.59
N SER A 125 -2.31 -14.45 4.06
CA SER A 125 -2.70 -14.96 2.74
C SER A 125 -1.87 -14.31 1.63
N PHE A 126 -1.60 -13.02 1.75
CA PHE A 126 -0.83 -12.25 0.79
C PHE A 126 0.65 -12.65 0.72
N VAL A 127 1.28 -12.94 1.87
CA VAL A 127 2.68 -13.40 1.92
C VAL A 127 2.91 -14.67 1.09
N ARG A 128 1.88 -15.49 0.86
CA ARG A 128 1.98 -16.71 0.05
C ARG A 128 2.37 -16.44 -1.41
N TYR A 129 2.05 -15.26 -1.95
CA TYR A 129 2.45 -14.88 -3.31
C TYR A 129 3.97 -14.63 -3.45
N PHE A 130 4.70 -14.63 -2.33
CA PHE A 130 6.16 -14.50 -2.29
C PHE A 130 6.87 -15.84 -2.01
N GLN A 131 6.18 -16.98 -2.13
CA GLN A 131 6.75 -18.30 -1.81
C GLN A 131 8.02 -18.63 -2.61
N ASP A 132 8.11 -18.15 -3.86
CA ASP A 132 9.25 -18.36 -4.75
C ASP A 132 10.17 -17.13 -4.82
N GLU A 133 10.08 -16.21 -3.85
CA GLU A 133 10.94 -15.03 -3.79
C GLU A 133 12.39 -15.40 -3.41
N GLU A 134 13.34 -14.79 -4.11
CA GLU A 134 14.77 -15.05 -3.94
C GLU A 134 15.54 -13.79 -3.49
N ASN A 135 14.92 -12.62 -3.61
CA ASN A 135 15.54 -11.37 -3.20
C ASN A 135 15.62 -11.27 -1.67
N TYR A 136 16.84 -11.16 -1.16
CA TYR A 136 17.13 -11.08 0.27
C TYR A 136 16.39 -9.94 0.99
N GLU A 137 16.29 -8.75 0.39
CA GLU A 137 15.65 -7.60 1.05
C GLU A 137 14.15 -7.83 1.24
N ILE A 138 13.50 -8.45 0.26
CA ILE A 138 12.07 -8.78 0.32
C ILE A 138 11.84 -9.88 1.36
N LEU A 139 12.65 -10.93 1.36
CA LEU A 139 12.57 -12.00 2.34
C LEU A 139 12.81 -11.49 3.77
N SER A 140 13.79 -10.61 3.98
CA SER A 140 14.04 -9.97 5.27
C SER A 140 12.82 -9.18 5.74
N SER A 141 12.24 -8.35 4.86
CA SER A 141 11.02 -7.57 5.16
C SER A 141 9.84 -8.45 5.56
N ILE A 142 9.62 -9.58 4.87
CA ILE A 142 8.57 -10.55 5.24
C ILE A 142 8.81 -11.12 6.63
N LEU A 143 10.05 -11.57 6.92
CA LEU A 143 10.41 -12.17 8.20
C LEU A 143 10.31 -11.16 9.34
N GLU A 144 10.76 -9.92 9.13
CA GLU A 144 10.61 -8.82 10.08
C GLU A 144 9.13 -8.56 10.41
N GLY A 145 8.27 -8.49 9.39
CA GLY A 145 6.85 -8.30 9.60
C GLY A 145 6.19 -9.44 10.38
N LEU A 146 6.53 -10.69 10.05
CA LEU A 146 6.04 -11.88 10.77
C LEU A 146 6.52 -11.89 12.22
N ASN A 147 7.79 -11.55 12.47
CA ASN A 147 8.37 -11.46 13.81
C ASN A 147 7.69 -10.38 14.65
N GLU A 148 7.37 -9.22 14.05
CA GLU A 148 6.65 -8.15 14.74
C GLU A 148 5.28 -8.65 15.20
N PHE A 149 4.51 -9.28 14.31
CA PHE A 149 3.22 -9.86 14.68
C PHE A 149 3.35 -10.94 15.75
N GLN A 150 4.34 -11.83 15.63
CA GLN A 150 4.62 -12.84 16.66
C GLN A 150 4.89 -12.18 18.02
N SER A 151 5.67 -11.09 18.04
CA SER A 151 5.99 -10.36 19.27
C SER A 151 4.74 -9.77 19.95
N ILE A 152 3.77 -9.30 19.15
CA ILE A 152 2.49 -8.78 19.66
C ILE A 152 1.71 -9.89 20.36
N PHE A 153 1.68 -11.11 19.80
CA PHE A 153 0.98 -12.24 20.40
C PHE A 153 1.69 -12.84 21.63
N LEU A 154 3.03 -12.75 21.69
CA LEU A 154 3.83 -13.33 22.76
C LEU A 154 4.05 -12.41 23.97
N LYS A 155 3.80 -11.10 23.83
CA LYS A 155 3.75 -10.17 24.97
C LYS A 155 2.49 -10.43 25.81
N LYS A 156 2.55 -11.46 26.67
CA LYS A 156 1.67 -11.63 27.83
C LYS A 156 2.32 -11.07 29.08
#